data_AF-A0A5C6F483-F1
#
_entry.id   AF-A0A5C6F483-F1
#
_cell.length_a   1.000
_cell.length_b   1.000
_cell.length_c   1.000
_cell.angle_alpha   90.00
_cell.angle_beta   90.00
_cell.angle_gamma   90.00
#
_symmetry.space_group_name_H-M   'P 1'
#
loop_
_entity.id
_entity.type
_entity.pdbx_description
1 polymer ?
#
loop_
_entity_poly.entity_id
_entity_poly.type
_entity_poly.pdbx_seq_one_letter_code
_entity_poly.pdbx_strand_id
1 'polypeptide(L)' 'MNSHNSRHPPANPEPLNVRVERIIKRFGFDGVHVSSDQPWHVTLTGTVDEVNDRALVVAIARTTPGVTVVRSDIAFSKQN' A
#
# COMPACT_ATOMS: atom_id res chain seq x y z
N MET A 1 -29.56 -20.03 9.47
CA MET A 1 -29.10 -19.60 8.13
C MET A 1 -28.50 -18.22 8.28
N ASN A 2 -27.18 -18.13 8.35
CA ASN A 2 -26.48 -16.92 8.78
C ASN A 2 -26.06 -16.14 7.53
N SER A 3 -26.98 -15.35 6.98
CA SER A 3 -26.70 -14.50 5.82
C SER A 3 -26.21 -13.13 6.28
N HIS A 4 -24.91 -12.99 6.51
CA HIS A 4 -24.26 -11.68 6.55
C HIS A 4 -23.73 -11.35 5.15
N ASN A 5 -24.61 -10.84 4.29
CA ASN A 5 -24.28 -10.19 3.02
C ASN A 5 -25.35 -9.09 2.89
N SER A 6 -25.07 -7.80 2.91
CA SER A 6 -24.10 -7.10 2.08
C SER A 6 -23.73 -5.80 2.80
N ARG A 7 -22.46 -5.60 3.14
CA ARG A 7 -22.00 -4.28 3.59
C ARG A 7 -21.81 -3.42 2.35
N HIS A 8 -22.79 -2.57 2.04
CA HIS A 8 -22.54 -1.39 1.24
C HIS A 8 -21.25 -0.72 1.75
N PRO A 9 -20.23 -0.46 0.92
CA PRO A 9 -19.23 0.50 1.30
C PRO A 9 -19.92 1.88 1.41
N PRO A 10 -19.73 2.63 2.49
CA PRO A 10 -20.29 3.97 2.59
C PRO A 10 -19.72 4.85 1.47
N ALA A 11 -20.47 5.88 1.08
CA ALA A 11 -20.14 6.89 0.07
C ALA A 11 -18.96 7.81 0.49
N ASN A 12 -17.92 7.23 1.09
CA ASN A 12 -16.70 7.91 1.49
C ASN A 12 -15.59 7.51 0.51
N PRO A 13 -14.77 8.44 0.02
CA PRO A 13 -13.61 8.08 -0.78
C PRO A 13 -12.75 7.13 0.04
N GLU A 14 -12.39 5.99 -0.56
CA GLU A 14 -11.52 5.00 0.06
C GLU A 14 -10.27 5.67 0.67
N PRO A 15 -9.88 5.33 1.91
CA PRO A 15 -8.68 5.87 2.53
C PRO A 15 -7.46 5.66 1.63
N LEU A 16 -6.59 6.68 1.56
CA LEU A 16 -5.46 6.69 0.63
C LEU A 16 -4.57 5.46 0.79
N ASN A 17 -4.28 5.08 2.03
CA ASN A 17 -3.49 3.88 2.34
C ASN A 17 -4.13 2.60 1.84
N VAL A 18 -5.46 2.44 1.97
CA VAL A 18 -6.19 1.25 1.50
C VAL A 18 -6.11 1.14 -0.02
N ARG A 19 -6.22 2.27 -0.72
CA ARG A 19 -6.08 2.32 -2.18
C ARG A 19 -4.68 1.94 -2.64
N VAL A 20 -3.65 2.54 -2.05
CA VAL A 20 -2.25 2.22 -2.38
C VAL A 20 -1.96 0.76 -2.07
N GLU A 21 -2.38 0.26 -0.90
CA GLU A 21 -2.17 -1.12 -0.48
C GLU A 21 -2.83 -2.12 -1.46
N ARG A 22 -4.05 -1.85 -1.90
CA ARG A 22 -4.71 -2.70 -2.91
C ARG A 22 -3.89 -2.77 -4.20
N ILE A 23 -3.38 -1.63 -4.68
CA ILE A 23 -2.63 -1.59 -5.94
C ILE A 23 -1.33 -2.38 -5.79
N ILE A 24 -0.52 -2.15 -4.76
CA ILE A 24 0.75 -2.87 -4.59
C ILE A 24 0.55 -4.38 -4.43
N LYS A 25 -0.51 -4.82 -3.73
CA LYS A 25 -0.86 -6.24 -3.60
C LYS A 25 -1.25 -6.85 -4.96
N ARG A 26 -1.92 -6.10 -5.83
CA ARG A 26 -2.23 -6.54 -7.20
C ARG A 26 -0.97 -6.76 -8.06
N PHE A 27 0.14 -6.09 -7.73
CA PHE A 27 1.45 -6.29 -8.35
C PHE A 27 2.28 -7.41 -7.69
N GLY A 28 1.77 -8.08 -6.65
CA GLY A 28 2.43 -9.21 -5.99
C GLY A 28 3.21 -8.86 -4.72
N PHE A 29 3.10 -7.63 -4.21
CA PHE A 29 3.83 -7.19 -3.02
C PHE A 29 3.05 -7.42 -1.71
N ASP A 30 2.68 -8.67 -1.42
CA ASP A 30 1.94 -9.04 -0.20
C ASP A 30 2.72 -8.81 1.10
N GLY A 31 4.05 -8.80 1.04
CA GLY A 31 4.94 -8.51 2.16
C GLY A 31 5.06 -7.02 2.52
N VAL A 32 4.42 -6.13 1.77
CA VAL A 32 4.47 -4.68 1.98
C VAL A 32 3.13 -4.18 2.53
N HIS A 33 3.20 -3.39 3.60
CA HIS A 33 2.06 -2.73 4.23
C HIS A 33 2.11 -1.21 4.02
N VAL A 34 0.93 -0.58 4.01
CA VAL A 34 0.81 0.87 3.80
C VAL A 34 0.03 1.54 4.93
N SER A 35 0.68 2.52 5.55
CA SER A 35 0.07 3.38 6.57
C SER A 35 0.02 4.84 6.11
N SER A 36 -0.98 5.58 6.56
CA SER A 36 -1.10 7.03 6.33
C SER A 36 -1.38 7.73 7.65
N ASP A 37 -0.34 8.29 8.26
CA ASP A 37 -0.44 9.05 9.50
C ASP A 37 -0.91 10.50 9.26
N GLN A 38 -0.71 11.00 8.04
CA GLN A 38 -1.09 12.34 7.60
C GLN A 38 -1.86 12.30 6.28
N PRO A 39 -2.71 13.31 5.99
CA PRO A 39 -3.36 13.44 4.70
C PRO A 39 -2.33 13.46 3.56
N TRP A 40 -2.61 12.75 2.46
CA TRP A 40 -1.77 12.68 1.25
C TRP A 40 -0.37 12.07 1.44
N HIS A 41 -0.05 11.59 2.63
CA HIS A 41 1.22 10.98 2.97
C HIS A 41 1.03 9.48 3.15
N VAL A 42 1.93 8.70 2.59
CA VAL A 42 1.96 7.25 2.77
C VAL A 42 3.34 6.80 3.24
N THR A 43 3.35 5.86 4.17
CA THR A 43 4.55 5.16 4.65
C THR A 43 4.42 3.70 4.24
N LEU A 44 5.39 3.23 3.48
CA LEU A 44 5.52 1.85 3.04
C LEU A 44 6.45 1.12 4.00
N THR A 45 6.00 0.01 4.58
CA THR A 45 6.78 -0.84 5.49
C THR A 45 6.71 -2.29 5.04
N GLY A 46 7.60 -3.14 5.54
CA GLY A 46 7.60 -4.57 5.24
C GLY A 46 8.87 -5.02 4.53
N THR A 47 8.80 -6.13 3.81
CA THR A 47 9.96 -6.74 3.15
C THR A 47 9.75 -6.97 1.66
N VAL A 48 10.83 -6.83 0.90
CA VAL A 48 10.92 -7.23 -0.51
C VAL A 48 12.22 -8.00 -0.77
N ASP A 49 12.30 -8.72 -1.88
CA ASP A 49 13.49 -9.52 -2.20
C ASP A 49 14.58 -8.69 -2.89
N GLU A 50 14.22 -7.76 -3.78
CA GLU A 50 15.18 -6.99 -4.57
C GLU A 50 15.03 -5.47 -4.45
N VAL A 51 16.13 -4.74 -4.72
CA VAL A 51 16.11 -3.27 -4.78
C VAL A 51 15.14 -2.73 -5.84
N ASN A 52 14.98 -3.48 -6.94
CA ASN A 52 14.05 -3.14 -8.02
C ASN A 52 12.59 -3.24 -7.56
N ASP A 53 12.26 -4.23 -6.72
CA ASP A 53 10.93 -4.36 -6.12
C ASP A 53 10.61 -3.16 -5.24
N ARG A 54 11.56 -2.77 -4.37
CA ARG A 54 11.41 -1.57 -3.53
C ARG A 54 11.16 -0.33 -4.39
N ALA A 55 11.93 -0.17 -5.47
CA ALA A 55 11.77 0.96 -6.38
C ALA A 55 10.39 0.95 -7.08
N LEU A 56 9.92 -0.22 -7.52
CA LEU A 56 8.62 -0.38 -8.16
C LEU A 56 7.47 -0.07 -7.21
N VAL A 57 7.50 -0.61 -5.97
CA VAL A 57 6.51 -0.32 -4.93
C VAL A 57 6.44 1.18 -4.64
N VAL A 58 7.58 1.85 -4.49
CA VAL A 58 7.64 3.30 -4.28
C VAL A 58 7.07 4.06 -5.48
N ALA A 59 7.37 3.64 -6.70
CA ALA A 59 6.83 4.27 -7.91
C ALA A 59 5.30 4.13 -8.01
N ILE A 60 4.76 2.95 -7.69
CA ILE A 60 3.31 2.72 -7.63
C ILE A 60 2.65 3.65 -6.60
N ALA A 61 3.22 3.75 -5.39
CA ALA A 61 2.69 4.64 -4.37
C ALA A 61 2.70 6.11 -4.83
N ARG A 62 3.80 6.59 -5.42
CA ARG A 62 3.93 7.97 -5.91
C ARG A 62 2.99 8.31 -7.06
N THR A 63 2.67 7.34 -7.90
CA THR A 63 1.77 7.52 -9.06
C THR A 63 0.29 7.34 -8.69
N THR A 64 -0.01 6.93 -7.46
CA THR A 64 -1.39 6.78 -6.99
C THR A 64 -2.03 8.15 -6.77
N PRO A 65 -3.20 8.44 -7.37
CA PRO A 65 -3.88 9.72 -7.20
C PRO A 65 -4.13 10.08 -5.73
N GLY A 66 -3.75 11.30 -5.37
CA GLY A 66 -3.87 11.84 -4.01
C GLY A 66 -2.67 11.54 -3.09
N VAL A 67 -1.63 10.88 -3.59
CA VAL A 67 -0.34 10.78 -2.89
C VAL A 67 0.55 11.97 -3.26
N THR A 68 1.04 12.67 -2.25
CA THR A 68 2.00 13.78 -2.40
C THR A 68 3.36 13.41 -1.83
N VAL A 69 3.39 12.66 -0.74
CA VAL A 69 4.63 12.25 -0.05
C VAL A 69 4.63 10.75 0.17
N VAL A 70 5.75 10.11 -0.18
CA VAL A 70 6.00 8.69 0.07
C VAL A 70 7.24 8.55 0.95
N ARG A 71 7.08 7.88 2.08
CA ARG A 71 8.18 7.38 2.92
C ARG A 71 8.29 5.88 2.72
N SER A 72 9.52 5.36 2.65
CA SER A 72 9.77 3.92 2.49
C SER A 72 10.73 3.44 3.56
N ASP A 73 10.20 2.60 4.44
CA ASP A 73 10.90 1.84 5.48
C ASP A 73 10.83 0.34 5.14
N ILE A 74 10.97 0.03 3.85
CA ILE A 74 10.97 -1.35 3.33
C ILE A 74 12.36 -1.94 3.54
N ALA A 75 12.42 -3.10 4.20
CA ALA A 75 13.62 -3.90 4.39
C ALA A 75 13.77 -4.96 3.28
N PHE A 76 14.97 -5.54 3.17
CA PHE A 76 15.25 -6.64 2.26
C PHE A 76 15.16 -7.99 2.98
N SER A 77 14.44 -8.94 2.37
CA SER A 77 14.22 -10.29 2.92
C SER A 77 15.53 -11.06 3.07
N LYS A 78 16.49 -10.86 2.15
CA LYS A 78 17.87 -11.32 2.30
C LYS A 78 18.77 -10.15 2.65
N GLN A 79 19.26 -10.12 3.89
CA GLN A 79 20.55 -9.52 4.17
C GLN A 79 21.61 -10.45 3.56
N ASN A 80 22.30 -9.98 2.52
CA ASN A 80 23.51 -10.64 2.03
C ASN A 80 24.60 -10.60 3.10
#